data_AF-A0A7V8YDK0-F1
#
_entry.id   AF-A0A7V8YDK0-F1
#
_cell.length_a   1.000
_cell.length_b   1.000
_cell.length_c   1.000
_cell.angle_alpha   90.00
_cell.angle_beta   90.00
_cell.angle_gamma   90.00
#
_symmetry.space_group_name_H-M   'P 1'
#
loop_
_entity.id
_entity.type
_entity.pdbx_description
1 polymer ?
#
loop_
_entity_poly.entity_id
_entity_poly.type
_entity_poly.pdbx_seq_one_letter_code
_entity_poly.pdbx_strand_id
1 'polypeptide(L)'
;MQQTRDTVRGMEVWCEDRRGERQGPSEWAYRDGTTAQRAHYREGEIDGVFESWHPDGARRAEGRYEAGARSGAWREWHSNGELWLDVHYAAGKAEGRWLEYDATGTLMFEGTYRAGELEGAWHAFRPGNEELSSGTSSNGRLDG
;
A
#
# COMPACT_ATOMS: atom_id res chain seq x y z
N MET A 1 2.34 -29.74 9.85
CA MET A 1 2.42 -28.38 9.30
C MET A 1 1.34 -27.54 9.96
N GLN A 2 1.73 -26.69 10.92
CA GLN A 2 0.80 -25.83 11.65
C GLN A 2 0.70 -24.50 10.89
N GLN A 3 -0.46 -24.22 10.31
CA GLN A 3 -0.80 -22.87 9.82
C GLN A 3 -0.90 -21.97 11.05
N THR A 4 0.05 -21.06 11.25
CA THR A 4 -0.01 -20.08 12.34
C THR A 4 -1.14 -19.11 12.03
N ARG A 5 -2.24 -19.23 12.78
CA ARG A 5 -3.28 -18.20 12.83
C ARG A 5 -2.74 -17.06 13.68
N ASP A 6 -1.87 -16.26 13.08
CA ASP A 6 -1.34 -15.03 13.67
C ASP A 6 -2.47 -14.01 13.73
N THR A 7 -3.32 -14.16 14.74
CA THR A 7 -4.40 -13.22 15.02
C THR A 7 -3.78 -12.01 15.72
N VAL A 8 -3.87 -10.85 15.07
CA VAL A 8 -3.46 -9.54 15.58
C VAL A 8 -4.24 -9.23 16.86
N ARG A 9 -3.55 -8.77 17.91
CA ARG A 9 -4.18 -8.34 19.15
C ARG A 9 -4.05 -6.82 19.19
N GLY A 10 -5.08 -6.10 18.74
CA GLY A 10 -5.09 -4.65 18.75
C GLY A 10 -4.87 -4.14 20.18
N MET A 11 -3.74 -3.48 20.43
CA MET A 11 -3.58 -2.65 21.62
C MET A 11 -4.11 -1.28 21.25
N GLU A 12 -5.40 -1.13 21.46
CA GLU A 12 -6.21 -0.03 20.98
C GLU A 12 -6.04 1.22 21.86
N VAL A 13 -5.27 2.19 21.38
CA VAL A 13 -5.23 3.55 21.95
C VAL A 13 -6.15 4.41 21.10
N TRP A 14 -7.42 4.57 21.50
CA TRP A 14 -8.33 5.54 20.87
C TRP A 14 -8.92 6.47 21.91
N CYS A 15 -9.24 7.69 21.49
CA CYS A 15 -10.27 8.51 22.13
C CYS A 15 -11.57 8.28 21.36
N GLU A 16 -12.57 7.67 21.99
CA GLU A 16 -13.93 7.60 21.46
C GLU A 16 -14.66 8.92 21.77
N ASP A 17 -15.35 9.50 20.80
CA ASP A 17 -16.23 10.64 21.07
C ASP A 17 -17.58 10.20 21.67
N ARG A 18 -18.47 11.16 21.95
CA ARG A 18 -19.80 10.88 22.53
C ARG A 18 -20.72 10.00 21.66
N ARG A 19 -20.33 9.74 20.41
CA ARG A 19 -21.04 8.88 19.44
C ARG A 19 -20.37 7.51 19.29
N GLY A 20 -19.22 7.28 19.93
CA GLY A 20 -18.43 6.06 19.79
C GLY A 20 -17.56 6.03 18.53
N GLU A 21 -17.37 7.17 17.86
CA GLU A 21 -16.54 7.24 16.65
C GLU A 21 -15.06 7.36 17.03
N ARG A 22 -14.21 6.63 16.32
CA ARG A 22 -12.75 6.63 16.54
C ARG A 22 -12.15 7.96 16.09
N GLN A 23 -11.41 8.60 16.98
CA GLN A 23 -10.73 9.87 16.72
C GLN A 23 -9.26 9.78 17.16
N GLY A 24 -8.36 10.33 16.35
CA GLY A 24 -6.96 10.52 16.69
C GLY A 24 -6.00 9.41 16.21
N PRO A 25 -4.75 9.43 16.69
CA PRO A 25 -3.76 8.42 16.34
C PRO A 25 -4.18 7.05 16.88
N SER A 26 -3.79 6.02 16.16
CA SER A 26 -4.03 4.64 16.53
C SER A 26 -2.84 3.78 16.19
N GLU A 27 -2.65 2.75 17.00
CA GLU A 27 -1.62 1.76 16.82
C GLU A 27 -2.22 0.37 16.98
N TRP A 28 -1.87 -0.53 16.08
CA TRP A 28 -2.19 -1.95 16.16
C TRP A 28 -0.89 -2.72 16.29
N ALA A 29 -0.88 -3.70 17.18
CA ALA A 29 0.30 -4.50 17.48
C ALA A 29 0.04 -5.99 17.20
N TYR A 30 1.10 -6.71 16.84
CA TYR A 30 1.12 -8.16 16.82
C TYR A 30 1.06 -8.72 18.25
N ARG A 31 0.85 -10.03 18.37
CA ARG A 31 0.73 -10.71 19.67
C ARG A 31 1.99 -10.57 20.53
N ASP A 32 3.15 -10.51 19.89
CA ASP A 32 4.45 -10.32 20.55
C ASP A 32 4.68 -8.88 21.01
N GLY A 33 3.76 -7.96 20.72
CA GLY A 33 3.82 -6.55 21.07
C GLY A 33 4.54 -5.68 20.04
N THR A 34 5.03 -6.24 18.93
CA THR A 34 5.61 -5.44 17.84
C THR A 34 4.52 -4.67 17.11
N THR A 35 4.80 -3.42 16.72
CA THR A 35 3.82 -2.58 16.02
C THR A 35 3.54 -3.16 14.64
N ALA A 36 2.29 -3.45 14.34
CA ALA A 36 1.82 -3.94 13.04
C ALA A 36 1.36 -2.79 12.13
N GLN A 37 0.72 -1.77 12.70
CA GLN A 37 0.15 -0.66 11.95
C GLN A 37 0.00 0.58 12.81
N ARG A 38 0.17 1.74 12.19
CA ARG A 38 -0.19 3.05 12.73
C ARG A 38 -1.05 3.79 11.73
N ALA A 39 -2.10 4.44 12.23
CA ALA A 39 -3.03 5.17 11.41
C ALA A 39 -3.63 6.33 12.21
N HIS A 40 -4.07 7.37 11.54
CA HIS A 40 -4.90 8.41 12.14
C HIS A 40 -6.35 8.21 11.75
N TYR A 41 -7.27 8.35 12.70
CA TYR A 41 -8.70 8.29 12.47
C TYR A 41 -9.35 9.65 12.70
N ARG A 42 -10.32 9.97 11.86
CA ARG A 42 -11.20 11.13 11.99
C ARG A 42 -12.61 10.69 11.63
N GLU A 43 -13.57 10.94 12.53
CA GLU A 43 -14.99 10.59 12.33
C GLU A 43 -15.17 9.10 11.99
N GLY A 44 -14.38 8.22 12.61
CA GLY A 44 -14.46 6.77 12.41
C GLY A 44 -13.73 6.23 11.17
N GLU A 45 -13.25 7.09 10.27
CA GLU A 45 -12.50 6.73 9.06
C GLU A 45 -11.01 7.01 9.21
N ILE A 46 -10.16 6.31 8.47
CA ILE A 46 -8.72 6.62 8.44
C ILE A 46 -8.54 7.94 7.67
N ASP A 47 -7.89 8.90 8.30
CA ASP A 47 -7.59 10.21 7.73
C ASP A 47 -6.25 10.72 8.26
N GLY A 48 -5.24 10.75 7.40
CA GLY A 48 -3.88 11.12 7.73
C GLY A 48 -2.87 10.02 7.42
N VAL A 49 -1.71 10.10 8.07
CA VAL A 49 -0.59 9.21 7.82
C VAL A 49 -0.94 7.78 8.19
N PHE A 50 -0.52 6.85 7.34
CA PHE A 50 -0.64 5.42 7.53
C PHE A 50 0.71 4.76 7.37
N GLU A 51 1.02 3.87 8.30
CA GLU A 51 2.22 3.05 8.27
C GLU A 51 1.86 1.63 8.70
N SER A 52 2.52 0.64 8.11
CA SER A 52 2.44 -0.74 8.56
C SER A 52 3.79 -1.42 8.46
N TRP A 53 3.98 -2.44 9.29
CA TRP A 53 5.19 -3.22 9.40
C TRP A 53 4.84 -4.71 9.24
N HIS A 54 5.83 -5.49 8.86
CA HIS A 54 5.80 -6.95 8.87
C HIS A 54 6.02 -7.46 10.32
N PRO A 55 5.73 -8.74 10.62
CA PRO A 55 5.94 -9.30 11.96
C PRO A 55 7.39 -9.26 12.46
N ASP A 56 8.36 -9.14 11.54
CA ASP A 56 9.78 -8.97 11.86
C ASP A 56 10.16 -7.50 12.16
N GLY A 57 9.20 -6.58 12.09
CA GLY A 57 9.39 -5.14 12.28
C GLY A 57 9.89 -4.41 11.03
N ALA A 58 10.11 -5.10 9.91
CA ALA A 58 10.44 -4.44 8.64
C ALA A 58 9.25 -3.63 8.15
N ARG A 59 9.51 -2.50 7.48
CA ARG A 59 8.44 -1.66 6.94
C ARG A 59 7.68 -2.44 5.87
N ARG A 60 6.35 -2.36 5.88
CA ARG A 60 5.47 -3.06 4.95
C ARG A 60 4.76 -2.12 4.00
N ALA A 61 4.21 -1.02 4.52
CA ALA A 61 3.58 0.00 3.69
C ALA A 61 3.59 1.36 4.38
N GLU A 62 3.60 2.42 3.58
CA GLU A 62 3.45 3.80 4.02
C GLU A 62 2.59 4.57 3.02
N GLY A 63 1.85 5.54 3.53
CA GLY A 63 1.15 6.50 2.70
C GLY A 63 0.23 7.35 3.54
N ARG A 64 -0.82 7.86 2.88
CA ARG A 64 -1.82 8.69 3.52
C ARG A 64 -3.22 8.26 3.09
N TYR A 65 -4.16 8.41 4.00
CA TYR A 65 -5.58 8.37 3.70
C TYR A 65 -6.19 9.76 3.85
N GLU A 66 -7.24 10.03 3.09
CA GLU A 66 -8.10 11.20 3.21
C GLU A 66 -9.55 10.68 3.11
N ALA A 67 -10.36 10.93 4.15
CA ALA A 67 -11.73 10.40 4.25
C ALA A 67 -11.84 8.91 3.88
N GLY A 68 -11.00 8.08 4.49
CA GLY A 68 -10.99 6.63 4.29
C GLY A 68 -10.39 6.12 2.98
N ALA A 69 -9.99 7.00 2.05
CA ALA A 69 -9.42 6.63 0.76
C ALA A 69 -7.92 6.93 0.67
N ARG A 70 -7.13 6.06 0.02
CA ARG A 70 -5.70 6.31 -0.22
C ARG A 70 -5.53 7.60 -1.02
N SER A 71 -4.60 8.45 -0.59
CA SER A 71 -4.33 9.73 -1.23
C SER A 71 -2.84 10.07 -1.15
N GLY A 72 -2.29 10.59 -2.24
CA GLY A 72 -0.88 10.94 -2.33
C GLY A 72 0.03 9.76 -2.66
N ALA A 73 1.32 9.91 -2.37
CA ALA A 73 2.30 8.87 -2.58
C ALA A 73 2.09 7.70 -1.62
N TRP A 74 2.23 6.49 -2.16
CA TRP A 74 2.04 5.25 -1.45
C TRP A 74 3.14 4.28 -1.84
N ARG A 75 3.81 3.72 -0.83
CA ARG A 75 4.90 2.78 -1.02
C ARG A 75 4.67 1.52 -0.21
N GLU A 76 4.96 0.37 -0.80
CA GLU A 76 4.93 -0.93 -0.13
C GLU A 76 6.27 -1.63 -0.31
N TRP A 77 6.69 -2.43 0.67
CA TRP A 77 7.98 -3.12 0.68
C TRP A 77 7.82 -4.60 0.95
N HIS A 78 8.72 -5.39 0.35
CA HIS A 78 8.95 -6.79 0.67
C HIS A 78 9.46 -6.94 2.12
N SER A 79 9.35 -8.14 2.70
CA SER A 79 9.80 -8.39 4.07
C SER A 79 11.31 -8.21 4.27
N ASN A 80 12.09 -8.27 3.18
CA ASN A 80 13.52 -7.98 3.21
C ASN A 80 13.85 -6.48 3.16
N GLY A 81 12.83 -5.61 3.11
CA GLY A 81 12.99 -4.16 3.06
C GLY A 81 13.16 -3.57 1.65
N GLU A 82 13.21 -4.40 0.61
CA GLU A 82 13.22 -3.91 -0.77
C GLU A 82 11.87 -3.33 -1.16
N LEU A 83 11.87 -2.23 -1.91
CA LEU A 83 10.64 -1.61 -2.41
C LEU A 83 9.91 -2.63 -3.29
N TRP A 84 8.60 -2.77 -3.09
CA TRP A 84 7.74 -3.62 -3.91
C TRP A 84 6.88 -2.78 -4.85
N LEU A 85 6.26 -1.71 -4.32
CA LEU A 85 5.32 -0.88 -5.05
C LEU A 85 5.60 0.59 -4.75
N ASP A 86 5.64 1.42 -5.79
CA ASP A 86 5.60 2.88 -5.70
C ASP A 86 4.52 3.42 -6.64
N VAL A 87 3.54 4.10 -6.07
CA VAL A 87 2.36 4.56 -6.77
C VAL A 87 1.81 5.82 -6.11
N HIS A 88 1.11 6.64 -6.87
CA HIS A 88 0.33 7.75 -6.34
C HIS A 88 -1.17 7.44 -6.44
N TYR A 89 -1.92 7.75 -5.40
CA TYR A 89 -3.37 7.59 -5.35
C TYR A 89 -4.07 8.95 -5.29
N ALA A 90 -5.21 9.06 -5.97
CA ALA A 90 -6.14 10.17 -5.84
C ALA A 90 -7.53 9.60 -5.54
N ALA A 91 -8.11 9.96 -4.38
CA ALA A 91 -9.41 9.47 -3.93
C ALA A 91 -9.55 7.94 -4.02
N GLY A 92 -8.51 7.21 -3.60
CA GLY A 92 -8.48 5.75 -3.58
C GLY A 92 -8.18 5.07 -4.91
N LYS A 93 -7.95 5.84 -5.98
CA LYS A 93 -7.65 5.33 -7.32
C LYS A 93 -6.21 5.64 -7.71
N ALA A 94 -5.54 4.71 -8.36
CA ALA A 94 -4.19 4.93 -8.85
C ALA A 94 -4.18 6.06 -9.90
N GLU A 95 -3.22 6.98 -9.78
CA GLU A 95 -3.08 8.16 -10.62
C GLU A 95 -1.58 8.43 -10.85
N GLY A 96 -1.17 8.58 -12.10
CA GLY A 96 0.23 8.78 -12.47
C GLY A 96 1.03 7.49 -12.53
N ARG A 97 2.33 7.58 -12.20
CA ARG A 97 3.27 6.47 -12.39
C ARG A 97 3.00 5.34 -11.40
N TRP A 98 3.03 4.12 -11.89
CA TRP A 98 2.95 2.88 -11.13
C TRP A 98 4.23 2.08 -11.38
N LEU A 99 4.92 1.69 -10.31
CA LEU A 99 6.15 0.94 -10.38
C LEU A 99 6.07 -0.27 -9.47
N GLU A 100 6.36 -1.45 -10.02
CA GLU A 100 6.49 -2.69 -9.25
C GLU A 100 7.90 -3.25 -9.38
N TYR A 101 8.40 -3.77 -8.27
CA TYR A 101 9.73 -4.33 -8.15
C TYR A 101 9.67 -5.70 -7.48
N ASP A 102 10.58 -6.59 -7.85
CA ASP A 102 10.74 -7.87 -7.16
C ASP A 102 11.50 -7.73 -5.83
N ALA A 103 11.65 -8.84 -5.11
CA ALA A 103 12.36 -8.86 -3.83
C ALA A 103 13.88 -8.62 -3.97
N THR A 104 14.42 -8.45 -5.17
CA THR A 104 15.82 -8.06 -5.40
C THR A 104 15.96 -6.57 -5.74
N GLY A 105 14.85 -5.83 -5.79
CA GLY A 105 14.82 -4.43 -6.24
C GLY A 105 14.82 -4.29 -7.77
N THR A 106 14.62 -5.38 -8.51
CA THR A 106 14.56 -5.37 -9.97
C THR A 106 13.17 -4.90 -10.42
N LEU A 107 13.11 -3.91 -11.32
CA LEU A 107 11.85 -3.42 -11.87
C LEU A 107 11.15 -4.53 -12.65
N MET A 108 9.92 -4.84 -12.27
CA MET A 108 9.06 -5.87 -12.87
C MET A 108 7.97 -5.26 -13.73
N PHE A 109 7.51 -4.06 -13.38
CA PHE A 109 6.47 -3.39 -14.12
C PHE A 109 6.59 -1.87 -13.96
N GLU A 110 6.43 -1.13 -15.04
CA GLU A 110 6.12 0.29 -15.00
C GLU A 110 4.96 0.63 -15.93
N GLY A 111 4.11 1.54 -15.47
CA GLY A 111 2.98 2.03 -16.25
C GLY A 111 2.49 3.37 -15.74
N THR A 112 1.56 3.97 -16.48
CA THR A 112 0.82 5.15 -16.01
C THR A 112 -0.63 4.76 -15.79
N TYR A 113 -1.20 5.16 -14.67
CA TYR A 113 -2.61 4.98 -14.36
C TYR A 113 -3.32 6.33 -14.35
N ARG A 114 -4.59 6.35 -14.74
CA ARG A 114 -5.50 7.47 -14.55
C ARG A 114 -6.81 6.95 -14.01
N ALA A 115 -7.28 7.54 -12.91
CA ALA A 115 -8.54 7.16 -12.27
C ALA A 115 -8.66 5.64 -12.02
N GLY A 116 -7.54 4.97 -11.74
CA GLY A 116 -7.47 3.54 -11.45
C GLY A 116 -7.35 2.62 -12.67
N GLU A 117 -7.30 3.17 -13.88
CA GLU A 117 -7.13 2.42 -15.12
C GLU A 117 -5.74 2.66 -15.72
N LEU A 118 -5.12 1.62 -16.26
CA LEU A 118 -3.86 1.76 -16.99
C LEU A 118 -4.13 2.62 -18.24
N GLU A 119 -3.30 3.64 -18.43
CA GLU A 119 -3.37 4.60 -19.53
C GLU A 119 -1.97 4.90 -20.06
N GLY A 120 -1.81 4.83 -21.38
CA GLY A 120 -0.56 5.10 -22.06
C GLY A 120 0.39 3.91 -22.03
N ALA A 121 1.69 4.21 -22.10
CA ALA A 121 2.74 3.21 -22.20
C ALA A 121 2.91 2.42 -20.90
N TRP A 122 3.13 1.13 -21.05
CA TRP A 122 3.49 0.23 -19.96
C TRP A 122 4.56 -0.75 -20.42
N HIS A 123 5.39 -1.17 -19.49
CA HIS A 123 6.44 -2.17 -19.68
C HIS A 123 6.40 -3.16 -18.53
N ALA A 124 6.47 -4.44 -18.86
CA ALA A 124 6.64 -5.55 -17.93
C ALA A 124 7.97 -6.23 -18.24
N PHE A 125 8.68 -6.61 -17.18
CA PHE A 125 10.01 -7.20 -17.25
C PHE A 125 10.04 -8.53 -16.49
N ARG A 126 10.90 -9.45 -16.92
CA ARG A 126 11.33 -10.60 -16.12
C ARG A 126 12.48 -10.17 -15.20
N PRO A 127 12.76 -10.94 -14.13
CA PRO A 127 13.99 -10.76 -13.35
C PRO A 127 15.22 -10.74 -14.27
N GLY A 128 16.11 -9.76 -14.08
CA GLY A 128 17.25 -9.49 -14.96
C GLY A 128 17.00 -8.44 -16.05
N ASN A 129 15.92 -7.65 -15.95
CA ASN A 129 15.53 -6.58 -16.90
C ASN A 129 15.29 -7.08 -18.34
N GLU A 130 14.95 -8.35 -18.51
CA GLU A 130 14.53 -8.86 -19.80
C GLU A 130 13.08 -8.43 -20.05
N GLU A 131 12.85 -7.60 -21.07
CA GLU A 131 11.50 -7.14 -21.41
C GLU A 131 10.59 -8.35 -21.70
N LEU A 132 9.55 -8.49 -20.89
CA LEU A 132 8.55 -9.55 -21.01
C LEU A 132 7.48 -9.14 -22.02
N SER A 133 6.99 -7.91 -21.89
CA SER A 133 5.93 -7.35 -22.72
C SER A 133 5.88 -5.85 -22.52
N SER A 134 5.52 -5.11 -23.54
CA SER A 134 5.19 -3.69 -23.44
C SER A 134 4.04 -3.38 -24.39
N GLY A 135 3.41 -2.24 -24.17
CA GLY A 135 2.35 -1.78 -25.04
C GLY A 135 1.80 -0.44 -24.63
N THR A 136 0.74 -0.04 -25.31
CA THR A 136 -0.05 1.13 -24.96
C THR A 136 -1.46 0.70 -24.58
N SER A 137 -1.96 1.26 -23.50
CA SER A 137 -3.35 1.08 -23.09
C SER A 137 -4.12 2.39 -23.29
N SER A 138 -5.33 2.29 -23.82
CA SER A 138 -6.25 3.41 -23.89
C SER A 138 -7.58 2.97 -23.28
N ASN A 139 -8.05 3.67 -22.24
CA ASN A 139 -9.28 3.36 -21.52
C ASN A 139 -9.38 1.89 -21.06
N GLY A 140 -8.30 1.36 -20.46
CA GLY A 140 -8.27 -0.02 -19.94
C GLY A 140 -8.30 -1.13 -21.00
N ARG A 141 -8.26 -0.81 -22.30
CA ARG A 141 -8.05 -1.80 -23.37
C ARG A 141 -6.57 -1.80 -23.77
N LEU A 142 -6.00 -3.00 -23.80
CA LEU A 142 -4.66 -3.22 -24.33
C LEU A 142 -4.76 -3.16 -25.86
N ASP A 143 -4.19 -2.11 -26.46
CA ASP A 143 -4.01 -2.03 -27.90
C ASP A 143 -2.62 -2.65 -28.19
N GLY A 144 -2.64 -3.81 -28.86
CA GLY A 144 -1.45 -4.62 -29.21
C GLY A 144 -1.23 -4.73 -30.70
#